data_AF-A0AAW0G6U7-F1
#
_entry.id   AF-A0AAW0G6U7-F1
#
_cell.length_a   1.000
_cell.length_b   1.000
_cell.length_c   1.000
_cell.angle_alpha   90.00
_cell.angle_beta   90.00
_cell.angle_gamma   90.00
#
_symmetry.space_group_name_H-M   'P 1'
#
loop_
_entity.id
_entity.type
_entity.pdbx_description
1 polymer ?
#
loop_
_entity_poly.entity_id
_entity_poly.type
_entity_poly.pdbx_seq_one_letter_code
_entity_poly.pdbx_strand_id
1 'polypeptide(L)'
;MGLSPAGKRKLAAQLFLVLIDIIVLAFATRINLFQEFYYMADVFPFALSIVTLSILIIMMLLEYGISNSFTAKPPFEIGMLYILSIFWLAFNVFSTTRWRHVPMSCSSIPSDYPDMRSWCQDVQALKSLVWIHFVALFFTASFTLRYVLVQHNRGNRLIWKTPISQYNPRAMSEFITDDTSFQWVSAGSDPNARRTGDWAAFEKI
;
A
#
# COMPACT_ATOMS: atom_id res chain seq x y z
N MET A 1 -11.54 -5.65 -18.52
CA MET A 1 -10.16 -6.06 -18.16
C MET A 1 -10.21 -6.96 -16.94
N GLY A 2 -9.68 -8.18 -17.01
CA GLY A 2 -9.65 -9.10 -15.86
C GLY A 2 -8.59 -8.68 -14.85
N LEU A 3 -8.96 -8.53 -13.58
CA LEU A 3 -8.00 -8.29 -12.49
C LEU A 3 -7.07 -9.49 -12.31
N SER A 4 -5.76 -9.23 -12.25
CA SER A 4 -4.78 -10.27 -11.93
C SER A 4 -5.02 -10.81 -10.50
N PRO A 5 -4.65 -12.06 -10.19
CA PRO A 5 -4.79 -12.60 -8.83
C PRO A 5 -4.07 -11.75 -7.76
N ALA A 6 -2.93 -11.15 -8.12
CA ALA A 6 -2.21 -10.21 -7.27
C ALA A 6 -3.00 -8.90 -7.09
N GLY A 7 -3.57 -8.36 -8.18
CA GLY A 7 -4.43 -7.19 -8.16
C GLY A 7 -5.66 -7.36 -7.27
N LYS A 8 -6.30 -8.55 -7.29
CA LYS A 8 -7.44 -8.85 -6.39
C LYS A 8 -7.05 -8.80 -4.91
N ARG A 9 -5.89 -9.37 -4.55
CA ARG A 9 -5.39 -9.35 -3.16
C ARG A 9 -5.02 -7.95 -2.71
N LYS A 10 -4.39 -7.17 -3.60
CA LYS A 10 -4.06 -5.77 -3.36
C LYS A 10 -5.33 -4.94 -3.14
N LEU A 11 -6.33 -5.06 -4.01
CA LEU A 11 -7.61 -4.37 -3.87
C LEU A 11 -8.29 -4.73 -2.55
N ALA A 12 -8.30 -6.01 -2.18
CA ALA A 12 -8.85 -6.43 -0.90
C ALA A 12 -8.12 -5.78 0.29
N ALA A 13 -6.79 -5.67 0.24
CA ALA A 13 -6.00 -4.98 1.26
C ALA A 13 -6.31 -3.47 1.32
N GLN A 14 -6.43 -2.79 0.17
CA GLN A 14 -6.79 -1.37 0.11
C GLN A 14 -8.21 -1.12 0.65
N LEU A 15 -9.19 -1.95 0.27
CA LEU A 15 -10.56 -1.84 0.79
C LEU A 15 -10.61 -2.09 2.30
N PHE A 16 -9.82 -3.04 2.79
CA PHE A 16 -9.68 -3.29 4.23
C PHE A 16 -9.08 -2.09 4.97
N LEU A 17 -8.07 -1.44 4.41
CA LEU A 17 -7.49 -0.21 4.96
C LEU A 17 -8.52 0.92 5.03
N VAL A 18 -9.25 1.15 3.93
CA VAL A 18 -10.33 2.16 3.87
C VAL A 18 -11.40 1.88 4.93
N LEU A 19 -11.82 0.61 5.07
CA LEU A 19 -12.82 0.23 6.07
C LEU A 19 -12.34 0.51 7.50
N ILE A 20 -11.11 0.13 7.85
CA ILE A 20 -10.54 0.43 9.17
C ILE A 20 -10.46 1.94 9.38
N ASP A 21 -10.02 2.69 8.39
CA ASP A 21 -9.87 4.15 8.48
C ASP A 21 -11.23 4.85 8.73
N ILE A 22 -12.29 4.40 8.06
CA ILE A 22 -13.65 4.89 8.31
C ILE A 22 -14.09 4.59 9.74
N ILE A 23 -13.78 3.40 10.27
CA ILE A 23 -14.09 3.04 11.66
C ILE A 23 -13.30 3.95 12.61
N VAL A 24 -12.01 4.14 12.39
CA VAL A 24 -11.17 5.05 13.21
C VAL A 24 -11.72 6.47 13.17
N LEU A 25 -12.08 6.98 11.99
CA LEU A 25 -12.68 8.30 11.80
C LEU A 25 -14.00 8.45 12.56
N ALA A 26 -14.87 7.43 12.54
CA ALA A 26 -16.13 7.43 13.27
C ALA A 26 -15.93 7.51 14.79
N PHE A 27 -15.04 6.68 15.34
CA PHE A 27 -14.70 6.71 16.77
C PHE A 27 -14.03 8.03 17.18
N ALA A 28 -13.09 8.52 16.36
CA ALA A 28 -12.42 9.79 16.60
C ALA A 28 -13.43 10.96 16.57
N THR A 29 -14.41 10.95 15.66
CA THR A 29 -15.49 11.95 15.62
C THR A 29 -16.32 11.93 16.90
N ARG A 30 -16.73 10.74 17.36
CA ARG A 30 -17.55 10.59 18.57
C ARG A 30 -16.83 11.08 19.82
N ILE A 31 -15.54 10.78 19.95
CA ILE A 31 -14.72 11.23 21.10
C ILE A 31 -14.51 12.75 21.08
N ASN A 32 -14.21 13.32 19.91
CA ASN A 32 -13.98 14.76 19.78
C ASN A 32 -15.26 15.58 20.03
N LEU A 33 -16.44 15.04 19.68
CA LEU A 33 -17.73 15.67 19.96
C LEU A 33 -17.96 15.83 21.47
N PHE A 34 -17.59 14.84 22.28
CA PHE A 34 -17.72 14.89 23.74
C PHE A 34 -16.82 15.95 24.39
N GLN A 35 -15.67 16.26 23.77
CA GLN A 35 -14.70 17.23 24.28
C GLN A 35 -14.83 18.62 23.62
N GLU A 36 -15.86 18.83 22.80
CA GLU A 36 -16.10 20.05 22.01
C GLU A 36 -14.84 20.52 21.23
N PHE A 37 -14.01 19.56 20.78
CA PHE A 37 -12.74 19.82 20.07
C PHE A 37 -11.72 20.71 20.82
N TYR A 38 -11.86 20.91 22.14
CA TYR A 38 -10.93 21.77 22.90
C TYR A 38 -9.50 21.21 22.98
N TYR A 39 -9.35 19.88 22.92
CA TYR A 39 -8.05 19.23 23.05
C TYR A 39 -7.48 18.86 21.68
N MET A 40 -6.51 19.66 21.21
CA MET A 40 -5.76 19.43 19.96
C MET A 40 -5.15 18.02 19.84
N ALA A 41 -4.89 17.35 20.97
CA ALA A 41 -4.32 16.00 20.98
C ALA A 41 -5.28 14.94 20.43
N ASP A 42 -6.57 15.04 20.71
CA ASP A 42 -7.58 14.08 20.26
C ASP A 42 -8.05 14.37 18.81
N VAL A 43 -7.69 15.56 18.30
CA VAL A 43 -7.90 15.97 16.89
C VAL A 43 -6.91 15.28 15.94
N PHE A 44 -5.75 14.81 16.41
CA PHE A 44 -4.75 14.18 15.54
C PHE A 44 -5.25 12.91 14.86
N PRO A 45 -5.79 11.88 15.56
CA PRO A 45 -6.33 10.71 14.88
C PRO A 45 -7.46 11.06 13.91
N PHE A 46 -8.29 12.05 14.24
CA PHE A 46 -9.38 12.51 13.38
C PHE A 46 -8.84 13.12 12.06
N ALA A 47 -7.96 14.12 12.17
CA ALA A 47 -7.37 14.79 11.00
C ALA A 47 -6.53 13.81 10.16
N LEU A 48 -5.75 12.95 10.82
CA LEU A 48 -4.92 11.96 10.13
C LEU A 48 -5.76 10.93 9.39
N SER A 49 -6.91 10.52 9.93
CA SER A 49 -7.85 9.63 9.24
C SER A 49 -8.45 10.32 8.01
N ILE A 50 -8.86 11.59 8.08
CA ILE A 50 -9.39 12.32 6.91
C ILE A 50 -8.34 12.40 5.78
N VAL A 51 -7.10 12.73 6.13
CA VAL A 51 -5.99 12.82 5.16
C VAL A 51 -5.68 11.44 4.58
N THR A 52 -5.61 10.41 5.41
CA THR A 52 -5.35 9.03 4.99
C THR A 52 -6.47 8.54 4.06
N LEU A 53 -7.73 8.72 4.43
CA LEU A 53 -8.90 8.32 3.64
C LEU A 53 -8.90 9.00 2.27
N SER A 54 -8.63 10.31 2.24
CA SER A 54 -8.55 11.08 1.00
C SER A 54 -7.43 10.56 0.09
N ILE A 55 -6.25 10.30 0.64
CA ILE A 55 -5.11 9.75 -0.12
C ILE A 55 -5.44 8.34 -0.63
N LEU A 56 -5.99 7.45 0.22
CA LEU A 56 -6.37 6.09 -0.16
C LEU A 56 -7.42 6.08 -1.28
N ILE A 57 -8.46 6.92 -1.17
CA ILE A 57 -9.49 7.07 -2.20
C ILE A 57 -8.88 7.59 -3.50
N ILE A 58 -8.03 8.64 -3.45
CA ILE A 58 -7.38 9.19 -4.64
C ILE A 58 -6.48 8.14 -5.30
N MET A 59 -5.66 7.40 -4.54
CA MET A 59 -4.82 6.34 -5.08
C MET A 59 -5.66 5.24 -5.74
N MET A 60 -6.76 4.82 -5.09
CA MET A 60 -7.68 3.83 -5.63
C MET A 60 -8.34 4.34 -6.93
N LEU A 61 -8.87 5.56 -6.94
CA LEU A 61 -9.47 6.17 -8.13
C LEU A 61 -8.47 6.32 -9.27
N LEU A 62 -7.23 6.71 -9.00
CA LEU A 62 -6.19 6.85 -10.03
C LEU A 62 -5.75 5.50 -10.60
N GLU A 63 -5.76 4.44 -9.79
CA GLU A 63 -5.42 3.08 -10.24
C GLU A 63 -6.49 2.48 -11.15
N TYR A 64 -7.77 2.78 -10.91
CA TYR A 64 -8.88 2.25 -11.70
C TYR A 64 -9.35 3.19 -12.81
N GLY A 65 -9.25 4.49 -12.63
CA GLY A 65 -9.82 5.51 -13.51
C GLY A 65 -8.89 5.93 -14.65
N ILE A 66 -7.57 5.83 -14.47
CA ILE A 66 -6.60 6.33 -15.46
C ILE A 66 -5.64 5.22 -15.86
N SER A 67 -5.68 4.82 -17.13
CA SER A 67 -4.66 3.95 -17.71
C SER A 67 -3.31 4.68 -17.70
N ASN A 68 -2.30 4.06 -17.08
CA ASN A 68 -0.91 4.57 -17.01
C ASN A 68 -0.69 5.84 -16.13
N SER A 69 -1.38 5.95 -14.99
CA SER A 69 -1.05 6.99 -14.01
C SER A 69 0.31 6.76 -13.33
N PHE A 70 1.09 7.83 -13.14
CA PHE A 70 2.35 7.78 -12.38
C PHE A 70 2.11 7.35 -10.93
N THR A 71 1.00 7.77 -10.35
CA THR A 71 0.57 7.50 -8.98
C THR A 71 0.26 6.02 -8.74
N ALA A 72 -0.09 5.29 -9.79
CA ALA A 72 -0.37 3.85 -9.74
C ALA A 72 0.90 2.99 -9.85
N LYS A 73 2.09 3.59 -10.01
CA LYS A 73 3.34 2.86 -10.06
C LYS A 73 3.75 2.40 -8.65
N PRO A 74 4.28 1.17 -8.50
CA PRO A 74 4.65 0.64 -7.19
C PRO A 74 5.55 1.53 -6.31
N PRO A 75 6.61 2.21 -6.81
CA PRO A 75 7.48 2.97 -5.92
C PRO A 75 6.76 4.16 -5.27
N PHE A 76 5.83 4.80 -5.99
CA PHE A 76 5.04 5.90 -5.44
C PHE A 76 4.09 5.39 -4.37
N GLU A 77 3.33 4.31 -4.67
CA GLU A 77 2.39 3.71 -3.73
C GLU A 77 3.08 3.21 -2.45
N ILE A 78 4.19 2.47 -2.59
CA ILE A 78 4.98 1.98 -1.45
C ILE A 78 5.49 3.17 -0.62
N GLY A 79 6.01 4.21 -1.27
CA GLY A 79 6.48 5.42 -0.59
C GLY A 79 5.37 6.11 0.21
N MET A 80 4.21 6.32 -0.40
CA MET A 80 3.06 6.94 0.27
C MET A 80 2.55 6.12 1.45
N LEU A 81 2.43 4.80 1.31
CA LEU A 81 2.01 3.93 2.42
C LEU A 81 3.00 3.95 3.59
N TYR A 82 4.32 4.00 3.33
CA TYR A 82 5.31 4.14 4.40
C TYR A 82 5.27 5.51 5.06
N ILE A 83 5.13 6.59 4.29
CA ILE A 83 4.99 7.95 4.85
C ILE A 83 3.77 8.00 5.78
N LEU A 84 2.62 7.50 5.33
CA LEU A 84 1.41 7.40 6.15
C LEU A 84 1.66 6.54 7.40
N SER A 85 2.29 5.38 7.25
CA SER A 85 2.63 4.50 8.37
C SER A 85 3.52 5.18 9.42
N ILE A 86 4.51 5.98 9.01
CA ILE A 86 5.38 6.76 9.91
C ILE A 86 4.58 7.83 10.66
N PHE A 87 3.73 8.59 9.96
CA PHE A 87 2.87 9.58 10.61
C PHE A 87 1.93 8.94 11.62
N TRP A 88 1.27 7.84 11.24
CA TRP A 88 0.46 7.06 12.16
C TRP A 88 1.27 6.62 13.37
N LEU A 89 2.45 6.03 13.20
CA LEU A 89 3.30 5.66 14.33
C LEU A 89 3.60 6.84 15.27
N ALA A 90 4.04 7.97 14.71
CA ALA A 90 4.43 9.15 15.49
C ALA A 90 3.26 9.73 16.30
N PHE A 91 2.10 9.95 15.65
CA PHE A 91 0.91 10.48 16.31
C PHE A 91 0.28 9.47 17.29
N ASN A 92 0.41 8.17 17.03
CA ASN A 92 -0.08 7.13 17.92
C ASN A 92 0.71 7.08 19.22
N VAL A 93 2.04 7.23 19.15
CA VAL A 93 2.91 7.31 20.32
C VAL A 93 2.58 8.56 21.14
N PHE A 94 2.39 9.70 20.48
CA PHE A 94 2.00 10.95 21.14
C PHE A 94 0.64 10.81 21.86
N SER A 95 -0.39 10.34 21.16
CA SER A 95 -1.75 10.18 21.69
C SER A 95 -1.78 9.16 22.83
N THR A 96 -1.10 8.02 22.67
CA THR A 96 -1.03 6.96 23.69
C THR A 96 -0.38 7.44 24.99
N THR A 97 0.65 8.31 24.91
CA THR A 97 1.31 8.87 26.08
C THR A 97 0.35 9.74 26.89
N ARG A 98 -0.52 10.51 26.21
CA ARG A 98 -1.51 11.35 26.87
C ARG A 98 -2.65 10.55 27.49
N TRP A 99 -3.12 9.50 26.81
CA TRP A 99 -4.14 8.61 27.34
C TRP A 99 -3.65 7.68 28.46
N ARG A 100 -2.41 7.81 28.92
CA ARG A 100 -1.85 7.00 30.02
C ARG A 100 -2.64 7.14 31.32
N HIS A 101 -3.29 8.29 31.53
CA HIS A 101 -4.08 8.57 32.74
C HIS A 101 -5.54 8.14 32.65
N VAL A 102 -6.01 7.69 31.48
CA VAL A 102 -7.38 7.19 31.31
C VAL A 102 -7.44 5.78 31.91
N PRO A 103 -8.32 5.50 32.89
CA PRO A 103 -8.41 4.19 33.51
C PRO A 103 -8.87 3.16 32.48
N MET A 104 -8.20 2.00 32.44
CA MET A 104 -8.58 0.88 31.56
C MET A 104 -9.82 0.13 32.04
N SER A 105 -10.27 0.40 33.27
CA SER A 105 -11.45 -0.19 33.89
C SER A 105 -12.66 0.75 33.78
N CYS A 106 -13.24 0.92 32.59
CA CYS A 106 -14.40 1.81 32.42
C CYS A 106 -15.62 1.39 33.29
N SER A 107 -15.65 0.14 33.75
CA SER A 107 -16.66 -0.36 34.70
C SER A 107 -16.54 0.22 36.11
N SER A 108 -15.38 0.77 36.50
CA SER A 108 -15.20 1.40 37.81
C SER A 108 -15.83 2.80 37.89
N ILE A 109 -16.28 3.37 36.77
CA ILE A 109 -17.00 4.64 36.73
C ILE A 109 -18.42 4.40 37.30
N PRO A 110 -18.89 5.17 38.29
CA PRO A 110 -20.23 5.02 38.86
C PRO A 110 -21.34 5.04 37.81
N SER A 111 -22.44 4.32 38.06
CA SER A 111 -23.59 4.25 37.14
C SER A 111 -24.25 5.61 36.89
N ASP A 112 -24.06 6.57 37.78
CA ASP A 112 -24.63 7.91 37.71
C ASP A 112 -24.02 8.75 36.57
N TYR A 113 -22.90 8.30 35.98
CA TYR A 113 -22.20 8.97 34.88
C TYR A 113 -22.13 8.06 33.62
N PRO A 114 -23.28 7.75 32.99
CA PRO A 114 -23.33 6.83 31.85
C PRO A 114 -22.53 7.36 30.63
N ASP A 115 -22.52 8.68 30.42
CA ASP A 115 -21.82 9.29 29.29
C ASP A 115 -20.30 9.13 29.41
N MET A 116 -19.73 9.38 30.60
CA MET A 116 -18.30 9.19 30.86
C MET A 116 -17.87 7.72 30.70
N ARG A 117 -18.73 6.78 31.10
CA ARG A 117 -18.49 5.34 30.89
C ARG A 117 -18.43 5.00 29.40
N SER A 118 -19.38 5.52 28.62
CA SER A 118 -19.41 5.29 27.16
C SER A 118 -18.19 5.91 26.47
N TRP A 119 -17.81 7.14 26.86
CA TRP A 119 -16.63 7.83 26.37
C TRP A 119 -15.35 7.05 26.68
N CYS A 120 -15.21 6.53 27.90
CA CYS A 120 -14.06 5.70 28.28
C CYS A 120 -13.94 4.45 27.39
N GLN A 121 -15.06 3.77 27.12
CA GLN A 121 -15.09 2.59 26.25
C GLN A 121 -14.69 2.95 24.81
N ASP A 122 -15.19 4.07 24.30
CA ASP A 122 -14.85 4.55 22.96
C ASP A 122 -13.37 4.91 22.84
N VAL A 123 -12.80 5.60 23.84
CA VAL A 123 -11.36 5.94 23.86
C VAL A 123 -10.50 4.68 23.91
N GLN A 124 -10.90 3.67 24.68
CA GLN A 124 -10.22 2.38 24.71
C GLN A 124 -10.27 1.67 23.36
N ALA A 125 -11.44 1.68 22.69
CA ALA A 125 -11.60 1.13 21.35
C ALA A 125 -10.74 1.88 20.33
N LEU A 126 -10.81 3.22 20.30
CA LEU A 126 -10.02 4.07 19.42
C LEU A 126 -8.52 3.80 19.59
N LYS A 127 -8.05 3.73 20.83
CA LYS A 127 -6.65 3.42 21.13
C LYS A 127 -6.18 2.13 20.45
N SER A 128 -6.98 1.06 20.53
CA SER A 128 -6.63 -0.20 19.87
C SER A 128 -6.71 -0.12 18.34
N LEU A 129 -7.76 0.50 17.80
CA LEU A 129 -8.00 0.62 16.35
C LEU A 129 -6.90 1.42 15.65
N VAL A 130 -6.43 2.48 16.29
CA VAL A 130 -5.35 3.34 15.79
C VAL A 130 -4.03 2.57 15.64
N TRP A 131 -3.70 1.66 16.58
CA TRP A 131 -2.55 0.76 16.45
C TRP A 131 -2.77 -0.33 15.38
N ILE A 132 -3.97 -0.90 15.30
CA ILE A 132 -4.33 -1.87 14.25
C ILE A 132 -4.19 -1.24 12.86
N HIS A 133 -4.65 0.01 12.69
CA HIS A 133 -4.56 0.74 11.44
C HIS A 133 -3.10 0.97 11.02
N PHE A 134 -2.25 1.41 11.97
CA PHE A 134 -0.80 1.51 11.76
C PHE A 134 -0.19 0.18 11.26
N VAL A 135 -0.48 -0.93 11.96
CA VAL A 135 0.06 -2.25 11.60
C VAL A 135 -0.45 -2.68 10.21
N ALA A 136 -1.71 -2.42 9.89
CA ALA A 136 -2.29 -2.75 8.60
C ALA A 136 -1.60 -1.98 7.46
N LEU A 137 -1.34 -0.67 7.63
CA LEU A 137 -0.61 0.15 6.67
C LEU A 137 0.82 -0.37 6.48
N PHE A 138 1.54 -0.57 7.59
CA PHE A 138 2.93 -1.04 7.57
C PHE A 138 3.06 -2.41 6.90
N PHE A 139 2.17 -3.35 7.22
CA PHE A 139 2.18 -4.68 6.65
C PHE A 139 1.83 -4.66 5.16
N THR A 140 0.85 -3.84 4.75
CA THR A 140 0.50 -3.66 3.34
C THR A 140 1.66 -3.08 2.53
N ALA A 141 2.34 -2.05 3.06
CA ALA A 141 3.54 -1.47 2.44
C ALA A 141 4.67 -2.51 2.32
N SER A 142 4.94 -3.23 3.41
CA SER A 142 6.00 -4.26 3.48
C SER A 142 5.74 -5.43 2.54
N PHE A 143 4.50 -5.92 2.49
CA PHE A 143 4.10 -7.01 1.60
C PHE A 143 4.21 -6.60 0.13
N THR A 144 3.78 -5.38 -0.20
CA THR A 144 3.88 -4.82 -1.55
C THR A 144 5.34 -4.66 -1.98
N LEU A 145 6.19 -4.10 -1.10
CA LEU A 145 7.62 -3.99 -1.34
C LEU A 145 8.26 -5.37 -1.55
N ARG A 146 8.01 -6.33 -0.67
CA ARG A 146 8.53 -7.69 -0.79
C ARG A 146 8.11 -8.32 -2.12
N TYR A 147 6.84 -8.17 -2.50
CA TYR A 147 6.33 -8.69 -3.77
C TYR A 147 7.09 -8.11 -4.98
N VAL A 148 7.26 -6.78 -5.01
CA VAL A 148 7.98 -6.10 -6.10
C VAL A 148 9.45 -6.52 -6.15
N LEU A 149 10.13 -6.61 -5.00
CA LEU A 149 11.52 -7.07 -4.93
C LEU A 149 11.69 -8.52 -5.41
N VAL A 150 10.78 -9.42 -5.01
CA VAL A 150 10.80 -10.82 -5.47
C VAL A 150 10.63 -10.89 -6.99
N GLN A 151 9.72 -10.11 -7.58
CA GLN A 151 9.55 -10.08 -9.03
C GLN A 151 10.75 -9.45 -9.74
N HIS A 152 11.34 -8.41 -9.18
CA HIS A 152 12.55 -7.79 -9.71
C HIS A 152 13.71 -8.78 -9.75
N ASN A 153 13.93 -9.54 -8.67
CA ASN A 153 14.98 -10.56 -8.57
C ASN A 153 14.75 -11.75 -9.53
N ARG A 154 13.52 -11.96 -10.01
CA ARG A 154 13.19 -12.93 -11.05
C ARG A 154 13.44 -12.42 -12.48
N GLY A 155 14.00 -11.23 -12.64
CA GLY A 155 14.28 -10.61 -13.94
C GLY A 155 13.13 -9.77 -14.50
N ASN A 156 11.98 -9.71 -13.81
CA ASN A 156 10.81 -8.96 -14.29
C ASN A 156 10.92 -7.46 -13.99
N ARG A 157 11.86 -6.77 -14.65
CA ARG A 157 12.13 -5.33 -14.41
C ARG A 157 10.95 -4.41 -14.73
N LEU A 158 10.00 -4.85 -15.56
CA LEU A 158 8.80 -4.08 -15.90
C LEU A 158 7.86 -3.87 -14.70
N ILE A 159 7.99 -4.66 -13.63
CA ILE A 159 7.16 -4.50 -12.42
C ILE A 159 7.17 -3.07 -11.89
N TRP A 160 8.31 -2.36 -12.00
CA TRP A 160 8.47 -0.99 -11.53
C TRP A 160 7.74 0.06 -12.38
N LYS A 161 7.44 -0.27 -13.63
CA LYS A 161 6.84 0.64 -14.61
C LYS A 161 5.34 0.43 -14.77
N THR A 162 4.83 -0.75 -14.43
CA THR A 162 3.43 -1.15 -14.63
C THR A 162 2.66 -1.18 -13.30
N PRO A 163 1.40 -0.71 -13.26
CA PRO A 163 0.54 -0.85 -12.09
C PRO A 163 0.36 -2.31 -11.66
N ILE A 164 0.40 -2.57 -10.35
CA ILE A 164 0.32 -3.93 -9.79
C ILE A 164 -0.99 -4.62 -10.15
N SER A 165 -2.10 -3.87 -10.21
CA SER A 165 -3.41 -4.38 -10.62
C SER A 165 -3.43 -4.98 -12.03
N GLN A 166 -2.61 -4.45 -12.94
CA GLN A 166 -2.54 -4.85 -14.34
C GLN A 166 -1.36 -5.79 -14.63
N TYR A 167 -0.42 -5.93 -13.69
CA TYR A 167 0.77 -6.73 -13.88
C TYR A 167 0.43 -8.24 -13.99
N ASN A 168 0.77 -8.83 -15.14
CA ASN A 168 0.71 -10.26 -15.38
C ASN A 168 2.11 -10.78 -15.78
N PRO A 169 2.79 -11.58 -14.93
CA PRO A 169 4.13 -12.07 -15.23
C PRO A 169 4.18 -13.02 -16.44
N ARG A 170 3.05 -13.66 -16.80
CA ARG A 170 3.01 -14.63 -17.92
C ARG A 170 2.88 -13.99 -19.29
N ALA A 171 2.14 -12.90 -19.39
CA ALA A 171 1.90 -12.21 -20.67
C ALA A 171 3.20 -11.70 -21.32
N MET A 172 4.23 -11.41 -20.51
CA MET A 172 5.53 -10.95 -21.01
C MET A 172 6.38 -12.07 -21.62
N SER A 173 6.28 -13.31 -21.10
CA SER A 173 7.02 -14.44 -21.67
C SER A 173 6.57 -14.74 -23.09
N GLU A 174 5.28 -14.57 -23.38
CA GLU A 174 4.69 -14.82 -24.69
C GLU A 174 5.17 -13.78 -25.72
N PHE A 175 5.19 -12.50 -25.35
CA PHE A 175 5.64 -11.42 -26.24
C PHE A 175 7.13 -11.54 -26.63
N ILE A 176 8.00 -11.94 -25.69
CA ILE A 176 9.43 -12.13 -25.98
C ILE A 176 9.64 -13.34 -26.91
N THR A 177 8.83 -14.39 -26.76
CA THR A 177 8.98 -15.60 -27.58
C THR A 177 8.56 -15.33 -29.03
N ASP A 178 7.51 -14.52 -29.24
CA ASP A 178 6.99 -14.21 -30.57
C ASP A 178 7.95 -13.35 -31.40
N ASP A 179 8.58 -12.35 -30.77
CA ASP A 179 9.55 -11.46 -31.44
C ASP A 179 10.84 -12.20 -31.85
N THR A 180 11.28 -13.17 -31.03
CA THR A 180 12.40 -14.03 -31.42
C THR A 180 12.06 -14.99 -32.55
N SER A 181 10.80 -15.43 -32.67
CA SER A 181 10.38 -16.35 -33.74
C SER A 181 10.34 -15.69 -35.11
N PHE A 182 10.04 -14.39 -35.17
CA PHE A 182 10.00 -13.63 -36.42
C PHE A 182 11.40 -13.37 -37.01
N GLN A 183 12.42 -13.31 -36.16
CA GLN A 183 13.79 -13.06 -36.58
C GLN A 183 14.50 -14.31 -37.16
N TRP A 184 14.04 -15.53 -36.84
CA TRP A 184 14.61 -16.76 -37.41
C TRP A 184 14.09 -17.11 -38.80
N VAL A 185 12.87 -16.68 -39.17
CA VAL A 185 12.30 -16.98 -40.50
C VAL A 185 12.93 -16.13 -41.62
N SER A 186 13.55 -15.00 -41.27
CA SER A 186 14.16 -14.08 -42.25
C SER A 186 15.69 -14.23 -42.39
N ALA A 187 16.34 -15.08 -41.59
CA ALA A 187 17.77 -15.40 -41.74
C ALA A 187 18.04 -16.63 -42.63
N GLY A 188 17.00 -17.25 -43.20
CA GLY A 188 17.07 -18.50 -43.95
C GLY A 188 16.77 -18.36 -45.44
N SER A 189 17.40 -17.43 -46.17
CA SER A 189 17.39 -17.47 -47.64
C SER A 189 18.65 -16.86 -48.28
N ASP A 190 19.83 -17.16 -47.73
CA ASP A 190 21.07 -17.00 -48.50
C ASP A 190 21.90 -18.30 -48.50
N PRO A 191 21.73 -19.16 -49.51
CA PRO A 191 22.49 -20.41 -49.63
C PRO A 191 23.97 -20.22 -49.98
N ASN A 192 24.49 -18.98 -50.10
CA ASN A 192 25.86 -18.71 -50.57
C ASN A 192 26.80 -18.02 -49.56
N ALA A 193 26.41 -17.83 -48.31
CA ALA A 193 27.32 -17.30 -47.27
C ALA A 193 28.31 -18.37 -46.76
N ARG A 194 29.13 -18.90 -47.68
CA ARG A 194 30.27 -19.77 -47.41
C ARG A 194 31.51 -19.11 -47.98
N ARG A 195 32.26 -18.34 -47.17
CA ARG A 195 33.73 -18.21 -47.29
C ARG A 195 34.33 -17.33 -46.20
N THR A 196 35.40 -17.86 -45.59
CA THR A 196 36.58 -17.17 -45.02
C THR A 196 36.30 -16.24 -43.84
N GLY A 197 36.82 -16.44 -42.63
CA GLY A 197 38.13 -16.94 -42.21
C GLY A 197 38.64 -15.99 -41.11
N ASP A 198 39.55 -16.48 -40.27
CA ASP A 198 40.27 -15.78 -39.18
C ASP A 198 39.59 -15.65 -37.81
N TRP A 199 39.81 -16.68 -36.98
CA TRP A 199 39.71 -16.66 -35.52
C TRP A 199 41.09 -16.69 -34.83
N ALA A 200 42.15 -16.29 -35.54
CA ALA A 200 43.52 -16.35 -35.04
C ALA A 200 44.05 -14.96 -34.66
N ALA A 201 43.38 -14.24 -33.76
CA ALA A 201 43.98 -13.12 -33.03
C ALA A 201 43.01 -12.62 -31.95
N PHE A 202 43.07 -13.17 -30.73
CA PHE A 202 42.86 -12.40 -29.50
C PHE A 202 43.30 -13.27 -28.32
N GLU A 203 44.60 -13.56 -28.32
CA GLU A 203 45.34 -14.00 -27.13
C GLU A 203 46.33 -12.88 -26.83
N LYS A 204 46.29 -12.36 -25.58
CA LYS A 204 47.00 -11.20 -25.00
C LYS A 204 46.22 -9.87 -25.06
N ILE A 205 45.56 -9.54 -23.95
CA ILE A 205 46.03 -8.58 -22.92
C ILE A 205 45.24 -8.86 -21.63
#